data_AF-A0A2K5QQG4-F1
#
_entry.id   AF-A0A2K5QQG4-F1
#
_cell.length_a   1.000
_cell.length_b   1.000
_cell.length_c   1.000
_cell.angle_alpha   90.00
_cell.angle_beta   90.00
_cell.angle_gamma   90.00
#
_symmetry.space_group_name_H-M   'P 1'
#
loop_
_entity.id
_entity.type
_entity.pdbx_description
1 polymer ?
#
loop_
_entity_poly.entity_id
_entity_poly.type
_entity_poly.pdbx_seq_one_letter_code
_entity_poly.pdbx_strand_id
1 'polypeptide(L)'
;MYPNPLIYCTCWDPWNVGPRKLIKTTQLPRKNPTGRSKLTPLLPAPKNHNYLQPTKPVFPPKVKSHLARQEANSKSFYEVINVSPGYQLVRNGEQISVTLGDEMSDRKKQWESKILDKGGFNRPNIISDLEEQISELTAIIEQMNRDHQSAQKLLSNEMDLRCAKMKQNFENKNRELKEAHEAELIELENNYKAALKAEKLAAQEKLEEMGKEYKYLKNMFRMYQDSIYDEMEEKWSKQKAKWEKDEKLEREKVLLQQKKEMTKKFEMESEEEKKKINESCSAVFENFIQEKEELLKQHESDTLQLEKLRKTKEVIEEELQMQAFILESLNTNLHYTQLELQKEKATVGNLEKTLQTKLAEAEEKYKYTIQILTEENIYLKQKIMSKNEEIYEGCSGRLAPVTVSKDDSDTVEDGNKKGQESQTKSCSPGLKMVGTPFL
;
A
#
# COMPACT_ATOMS: atom_id res chain seq x y z
N MET A 1 13.56 -26.77 -51.94
CA MET A 1 13.33 -25.51 -52.69
C MET A 1 14.18 -24.40 -52.07
N TYR A 2 14.37 -23.28 -52.77
CA TYR A 2 15.25 -22.19 -52.34
C TYR A 2 14.80 -21.52 -51.03
N PRO A 3 15.74 -21.18 -50.12
CA PRO A 3 15.66 -19.96 -49.34
C PRO A 3 16.11 -18.77 -50.20
N ASN A 4 15.43 -17.62 -50.11
CA ASN A 4 15.90 -16.36 -50.66
C ASN A 4 15.87 -15.29 -49.55
N PRO A 5 16.93 -14.48 -49.35
CA PRO A 5 17.06 -13.58 -48.20
C PRO A 5 16.50 -12.17 -48.48
N LEU A 6 16.90 -11.20 -47.65
CA LEU A 6 16.39 -9.81 -47.55
C LEU A 6 15.03 -9.78 -46.82
N ILE A 7 14.85 -9.11 -45.67
CA ILE A 7 15.48 -7.89 -45.15
C ILE A 7 15.83 -8.05 -43.65
N TYR A 8 17.04 -7.62 -43.26
CA TYR A 8 17.43 -7.39 -41.86
C TYR A 8 17.64 -5.88 -41.67
N CYS A 9 17.02 -5.26 -40.65
CA CYS A 9 17.39 -3.90 -40.25
C CYS A 9 18.45 -3.96 -39.16
N THR A 10 19.66 -3.47 -39.45
CA THR A 10 20.79 -3.38 -38.50
C THR A 10 20.63 -2.26 -37.48
N CYS A 11 19.38 -1.97 -37.07
CA CYS A 11 18.99 -0.75 -36.37
C CYS A 11 18.52 -0.97 -34.92
N TRP A 12 18.13 -2.19 -34.53
CA TRP A 12 17.66 -2.54 -33.18
C TRP A 12 18.46 -3.72 -32.61
N ASP A 13 19.32 -3.45 -31.64
CA ASP A 13 19.90 -4.45 -30.72
C ASP A 13 19.26 -4.28 -29.33
N PRO A 14 18.47 -5.24 -28.84
CA PRO A 14 17.79 -5.13 -27.53
C PRO A 14 18.69 -5.14 -26.29
N TRP A 15 19.99 -5.47 -26.41
CA TRP A 15 20.81 -5.87 -25.25
C TRP A 15 21.82 -4.83 -24.75
N ASN A 16 22.00 -3.71 -25.47
CA ASN A 16 23.01 -2.69 -25.14
C ASN A 16 22.49 -1.59 -24.18
N VAL A 17 22.07 -1.97 -22.96
CA VAL A 17 21.68 -1.02 -21.88
C VAL A 17 22.50 -1.25 -20.61
N GLY A 18 23.53 -0.42 -20.43
CA GLY A 18 24.38 -0.41 -19.23
C GLY A 18 23.67 0.08 -17.94
N PRO A 19 24.29 -0.09 -16.76
CA PRO A 19 23.58 -0.04 -15.48
C PRO A 19 23.20 1.37 -15.00
N ARG A 20 21.90 1.51 -14.72
CA ARG A 20 21.25 2.28 -13.63
C ARG A 20 21.93 3.57 -13.14
N LYS A 21 21.24 4.70 -13.29
CA LYS A 21 21.28 5.80 -12.31
C LYS A 21 19.89 6.07 -11.74
N LEU A 22 19.81 6.13 -10.40
CA LEU A 22 18.59 6.45 -9.67
C LEU A 22 18.30 7.96 -9.78
N ILE A 23 17.08 8.33 -10.15
CA ILE A 23 16.57 9.70 -10.04
C ILE A 23 15.45 9.69 -9.00
N LYS A 24 15.52 10.62 -8.04
CA LYS A 24 14.61 10.68 -6.90
C LYS A 24 13.27 11.32 -7.28
N THR A 25 12.18 10.77 -6.75
CA THR A 25 10.85 11.40 -6.80
C THR A 25 10.87 12.75 -6.10
N THR A 26 10.32 13.79 -6.74
CA THR A 26 9.99 15.07 -6.10
C THR A 26 8.61 15.53 -6.57
N GLN A 27 7.97 16.41 -5.80
CA GLN A 27 6.50 16.52 -5.76
C GLN A 27 5.88 17.48 -6.80
N LEU A 28 4.55 17.36 -6.95
CA LEU A 28 3.68 18.25 -7.72
C LEU A 28 3.76 19.70 -7.20
N PRO A 29 3.45 20.71 -8.04
CA PRO A 29 2.22 21.45 -7.75
C PRO A 29 1.36 21.82 -8.97
N ARG A 30 0.06 22.01 -8.72
CA ARG A 30 -0.90 22.64 -9.66
C ARG A 30 -0.49 24.08 -9.99
N LYS A 31 -0.73 24.52 -11.23
CA LYS A 31 -1.65 25.64 -11.59
C LYS A 31 -1.63 25.95 -13.09
N ASN A 32 -2.82 26.12 -13.67
CA ASN A 32 -2.99 26.89 -14.92
C ASN A 32 -3.02 28.39 -14.58
N PRO A 33 -2.71 29.27 -15.55
CA PRO A 33 -3.72 30.28 -15.88
C PRO A 33 -3.92 30.49 -17.39
N THR A 34 -5.13 30.91 -17.74
CA THR A 34 -5.53 31.33 -19.09
C THR A 34 -4.89 32.67 -19.46
N GLY A 35 -4.37 32.82 -20.67
CA GLY A 35 -3.91 34.11 -21.21
C GLY A 35 -3.96 34.17 -22.74
N ARG A 36 -4.84 35.01 -23.29
CA ARG A 36 -4.80 35.42 -24.71
C ARG A 36 -4.06 36.74 -24.82
N SER A 37 -3.13 36.85 -25.76
CA SER A 37 -2.73 38.11 -26.40
C SER A 37 -2.82 37.94 -27.92
N LYS A 38 -2.80 39.04 -28.68
CA LYS A 38 -3.19 39.07 -30.10
C LYS A 38 -2.57 40.28 -30.80
N LEU A 39 -2.20 40.11 -32.08
CA LEU A 39 -1.74 41.17 -33.02
C LEU A 39 -0.32 41.71 -32.69
N THR A 40 0.50 42.19 -33.63
CA THR A 40 0.37 42.39 -35.10
C THR A 40 1.75 42.17 -35.79
N PRO A 41 1.86 42.04 -37.12
CA PRO A 41 3.05 41.48 -37.81
C PRO A 41 3.99 42.53 -38.43
N LEU A 42 5.08 42.06 -39.05
CA LEU A 42 5.86 42.79 -40.04
C LEU A 42 5.78 42.10 -41.43
N LEU A 43 5.97 42.89 -42.49
CA LEU A 43 5.67 42.55 -43.89
C LEU A 43 6.91 42.03 -44.68
N PRO A 44 6.74 41.46 -45.89
CA PRO A 44 7.67 40.47 -46.46
C PRO A 44 8.49 40.96 -47.66
N ALA A 45 9.11 40.01 -48.38
CA ALA A 45 9.83 40.03 -49.68
C ALA A 45 11.34 39.70 -49.53
N PRO A 46 12.02 39.14 -50.57
CA PRO A 46 11.57 39.01 -51.96
C PRO A 46 11.55 37.57 -52.57
N LYS A 47 10.62 37.44 -53.52
CA LYS A 47 10.64 36.72 -54.82
C LYS A 47 11.68 35.62 -55.14
N ASN A 48 11.18 34.65 -55.94
CA ASN A 48 11.86 33.69 -56.83
C ASN A 48 12.17 32.29 -56.26
N HIS A 49 11.36 31.30 -56.65
CA HIS A 49 11.70 30.39 -57.76
C HIS A 49 10.48 29.56 -58.19
N ASN A 50 10.05 29.70 -59.45
CA ASN A 50 9.12 28.75 -60.07
C ASN A 50 9.92 27.59 -60.67
N TYR A 51 9.60 26.35 -60.28
CA TYR A 51 10.03 25.14 -60.97
C TYR A 51 8.81 24.45 -61.59
N LEU A 52 8.64 24.60 -62.90
CA LEU A 52 7.79 23.73 -63.73
C LEU A 52 8.51 23.41 -65.04
N GLN A 53 8.30 22.19 -65.53
CA GLN A 53 8.96 21.64 -66.71
C GLN A 53 8.25 22.05 -68.01
N PRO A 54 8.97 22.24 -69.13
CA PRO A 54 8.35 22.32 -70.45
C PRO A 54 8.07 20.92 -71.02
N THR A 55 6.80 20.53 -71.08
CA THR A 55 6.36 19.32 -71.83
C THR A 55 6.32 19.62 -73.33
N LYS A 56 6.81 18.69 -74.15
CA LYS A 56 6.86 18.82 -75.62
C LYS A 56 5.51 18.46 -76.29
N PRO A 57 5.02 19.25 -77.26
CA PRO A 57 4.13 18.77 -78.32
C PRO A 57 4.94 18.26 -79.55
N VAL A 58 4.23 17.74 -80.57
CA VAL A 58 4.77 16.77 -81.54
C VAL A 58 4.47 17.15 -83.00
N PHE A 59 5.54 17.35 -83.80
CA PHE A 59 5.62 17.47 -85.29
C PHE A 59 4.70 18.46 -86.04
N PRO A 60 5.16 18.98 -87.19
CA PRO A 60 4.68 18.43 -88.48
C PRO A 60 5.88 18.19 -89.46
N PRO A 61 5.75 18.05 -90.80
CA PRO A 61 6.27 16.85 -91.46
C PRO A 61 7.48 17.08 -92.41
N LYS A 62 8.19 16.00 -92.74
CA LYS A 62 9.12 15.96 -93.87
C LYS A 62 8.37 15.74 -95.17
N VAL A 63 8.56 16.61 -96.16
CA VAL A 63 8.35 16.28 -97.58
C VAL A 63 9.68 16.48 -98.29
N LYS A 64 10.17 15.44 -98.98
CA LYS A 64 11.27 15.55 -99.94
C LYS A 64 10.68 15.77 -101.33
N SER A 65 11.11 16.81 -102.02
CA SER A 65 10.95 16.96 -103.46
C SER A 65 12.29 17.35 -104.06
N HIS A 66 13.04 16.35 -104.53
CA HIS A 66 14.20 16.61 -105.38
C HIS A 66 13.69 16.99 -106.77
N LEU A 67 14.10 18.15 -107.29
CA LEU A 67 14.14 18.38 -108.73
C LEU A 67 15.41 19.17 -109.09
N ALA A 68 15.91 18.94 -110.30
CA ALA A 68 17.28 19.25 -110.69
C ALA A 68 17.66 20.73 -110.57
N ARG A 69 18.82 20.99 -109.94
CA ARG A 69 19.70 22.09 -110.36
C ARG A 69 20.72 21.53 -111.35
N GLN A 70 20.28 21.31 -112.58
CA GLN A 70 21.14 20.89 -113.68
C GLN A 70 22.01 22.07 -114.13
N GLU A 71 23.25 21.79 -114.53
CA GLU A 71 24.15 22.80 -115.09
C GLU A 71 23.64 23.24 -116.48
N ALA A 72 23.50 24.55 -116.66
CA ALA A 72 23.19 25.16 -117.94
C ALA A 72 24.16 26.32 -118.18
N ASN A 73 25.29 26.01 -118.81
CA ASN A 73 26.27 26.98 -119.30
C ASN A 73 25.61 27.92 -120.32
N SER A 74 25.36 29.17 -119.94
CA SER A 74 24.80 30.20 -120.81
C SER A 74 25.83 31.28 -121.13
N LYS A 75 26.27 31.27 -122.40
CA LYS A 75 26.83 32.46 -123.06
C LYS A 75 25.86 33.64 -122.93
N SER A 76 26.36 34.86 -123.08
CA SER A 76 25.52 36.03 -123.35
C SER A 76 24.77 35.84 -124.68
N PHE A 77 23.52 35.38 -124.58
CA PHE A 77 22.61 35.32 -125.72
C PHE A 77 22.10 36.72 -126.04
N TYR A 78 22.63 37.30 -127.11
CA TYR A 78 22.02 38.47 -127.75
C TYR A 78 20.73 38.01 -128.43
N GLU A 79 19.57 38.32 -127.85
CA GLU A 79 18.29 37.98 -128.45
C GLU A 79 17.90 39.06 -129.46
N VAL A 80 18.00 38.72 -130.75
CA VAL A 80 17.61 39.58 -131.87
C VAL A 80 16.24 39.14 -132.38
N ILE A 81 15.22 39.95 -132.12
CA ILE A 81 13.83 39.68 -132.43
C ILE A 81 13.42 40.55 -133.63
N ASN A 82 13.07 39.93 -134.76
CA ASN A 82 12.39 40.62 -135.86
C ASN A 82 10.94 40.90 -135.44
N VAL A 83 10.61 42.15 -135.12
CA VAL A 83 9.25 42.52 -134.65
C VAL A 83 8.31 42.77 -135.84
N SER A 84 8.85 43.25 -136.95
CA SER A 84 8.17 43.48 -138.24
C SER A 84 9.22 43.62 -139.35
N PRO A 85 8.85 43.50 -140.64
CA PRO A 85 9.76 43.81 -141.74
C PRO A 85 10.39 45.20 -141.58
N GLY A 86 11.70 45.32 -141.79
CA GLY A 86 12.45 46.56 -141.56
C GLY A 86 12.66 46.97 -140.08
N TYR A 87 12.31 46.16 -139.08
CA TYR A 87 12.53 46.49 -137.65
C TYR A 87 13.12 45.32 -136.85
N GLN A 88 14.35 45.50 -136.37
CA GLN A 88 15.01 44.59 -135.43
C GLN A 88 15.00 45.16 -134.01
N LEU A 89 14.64 44.32 -133.06
CA LEU A 89 14.74 44.58 -131.63
C LEU A 89 15.89 43.74 -131.06
N VAL A 90 16.92 44.38 -130.52
CA VAL A 90 17.99 43.70 -129.79
C VAL A 90 17.76 43.91 -128.30
N ARG A 91 17.68 42.80 -127.55
CA ARG A 91 17.48 42.84 -126.10
C ARG A 91 18.65 42.18 -125.37
N ASN A 92 19.25 42.94 -124.46
CA ASN A 92 20.11 42.44 -123.40
C ASN A 92 19.43 42.70 -122.03
N GLY A 93 19.98 42.12 -120.95
CA GLY A 93 19.34 42.17 -119.62
C GLY A 93 19.12 43.58 -119.06
N GLU A 94 19.93 44.55 -119.48
CA GLU A 94 19.94 45.92 -118.95
C GLU A 94 19.56 46.99 -119.99
N GLN A 95 19.42 46.62 -121.27
CA GLN A 95 19.12 47.58 -122.34
C GLN A 95 18.33 46.95 -123.49
N ILE A 96 17.44 47.76 -124.07
CA ILE A 96 16.57 47.43 -125.21
C ILE A 96 16.83 48.46 -126.30
N SER A 97 17.21 48.03 -127.49
CA SER A 97 17.40 48.89 -128.66
C SER A 97 16.58 48.41 -129.85
N VAL A 98 15.91 49.35 -130.53
CA VAL A 98 15.22 49.11 -131.80
C VAL A 98 16.06 49.73 -132.91
N THR A 99 16.49 48.92 -133.87
CA THR A 99 17.16 49.36 -135.09
C THR A 99 16.21 49.26 -136.28
N LEU A 100 15.99 50.40 -136.94
CA LEU A 100 15.35 50.45 -138.25
C LEU A 100 16.31 49.85 -139.29
N GLY A 101 15.82 48.93 -140.11
CA GLY A 101 16.58 48.33 -141.21
C GLY A 101 16.73 49.29 -142.38
N ASP A 102 17.90 49.25 -143.04
CA ASP A 102 18.25 50.14 -144.16
C ASP A 102 17.35 49.93 -145.41
N GLU A 103 16.60 48.82 -145.44
CA GLU A 103 15.55 48.48 -146.41
C GLU A 103 14.48 49.58 -146.58
N MET A 104 14.34 50.48 -145.61
CA MET A 104 13.39 51.61 -145.64
C MET A 104 13.98 52.90 -146.23
N SER A 105 15.29 52.97 -146.49
CA SER A 105 16.00 54.14 -147.00
C SER A 105 15.79 54.38 -148.51
N ASP A 106 15.48 53.32 -149.28
CA ASP A 106 15.56 53.33 -150.74
C ASP A 106 14.31 53.88 -151.47
N ARG A 107 13.98 55.16 -151.21
CA ARG A 107 13.02 55.93 -152.03
C ARG A 107 13.47 57.38 -152.31
N LYS A 108 14.60 57.57 -152.99
CA LYS A 108 14.87 58.81 -153.74
C LYS A 108 13.92 58.93 -154.95
N LYS A 109 12.67 59.34 -154.73
CA LYS A 109 11.75 59.72 -155.81
C LYS A 109 12.07 61.13 -156.31
N GLN A 110 12.75 61.21 -157.46
CA GLN A 110 12.92 62.42 -158.25
C GLN A 110 11.59 62.76 -158.95
N TRP A 111 10.85 63.74 -158.42
CA TRP A 111 9.58 64.21 -159.01
C TRP A 111 9.82 65.31 -160.04
N GLU A 112 10.04 64.93 -161.30
CA GLU A 112 10.07 65.87 -162.43
C GLU A 112 8.65 66.24 -162.89
N SER A 113 8.04 67.21 -162.21
CA SER A 113 6.73 67.77 -162.57
C SER A 113 6.84 68.68 -163.80
N LYS A 114 6.72 68.08 -164.99
CA LYS A 114 6.77 68.75 -166.30
C LYS A 114 5.62 69.74 -166.51
N ILE A 115 5.93 71.03 -166.66
CA ILE A 115 4.96 72.10 -166.95
C ILE A 115 4.95 72.42 -168.45
N LEU A 116 3.80 72.21 -169.11
CA LEU A 116 3.27 72.81 -170.38
C LEU A 116 2.07 71.93 -170.81
N ASP A 117 0.99 72.37 -171.47
CA ASP A 117 0.50 73.71 -171.82
C ASP A 117 -1.05 73.66 -172.00
N LYS A 118 -1.72 74.82 -172.01
CA LYS A 118 -3.11 75.13 -172.46
C LYS A 118 -4.13 73.98 -172.62
N GLY A 119 -5.15 74.00 -171.76
CA GLY A 119 -6.48 73.42 -172.00
C GLY A 119 -7.54 74.19 -171.20
N GLY A 120 -8.23 75.14 -171.83
CA GLY A 120 -9.01 76.16 -171.10
C GLY A 120 -10.42 75.74 -170.71
N PHE A 121 -10.63 75.41 -169.42
CA PHE A 121 -11.94 75.31 -168.78
C PHE A 121 -11.93 76.01 -167.40
N ASN A 122 -13.10 76.22 -166.79
CA ASN A 122 -13.34 77.27 -165.78
C ASN A 122 -12.61 77.06 -164.44
N ARG A 123 -11.39 77.61 -164.36
CA ARG A 123 -10.51 77.64 -163.18
C ARG A 123 -11.17 78.10 -161.86
N PRO A 124 -12.09 79.10 -161.80
CA PRO A 124 -12.65 79.58 -160.54
C PRO A 124 -13.49 78.53 -159.80
N ASN A 125 -14.34 77.80 -160.52
CA ASN A 125 -15.26 76.82 -159.92
C ASN A 125 -14.48 75.66 -159.27
N ILE A 126 -13.39 75.21 -159.90
CA ILE A 126 -12.52 74.14 -159.39
C ILE A 126 -11.77 74.62 -158.14
N ILE A 127 -11.39 75.91 -158.06
CA ILE A 127 -10.78 76.49 -156.86
C ILE A 127 -11.81 76.55 -155.72
N SER A 128 -13.03 77.03 -155.98
CA SER A 128 -14.10 77.08 -154.98
C SER A 128 -14.48 75.71 -154.42
N ASP A 129 -14.56 74.69 -155.29
CA ASP A 129 -14.83 73.29 -154.90
C ASP A 129 -13.69 72.73 -154.04
N LEU A 130 -12.42 73.02 -154.36
CA LEU A 130 -11.28 72.64 -153.52
C LEU A 130 -11.23 73.41 -152.20
N GLU A 131 -11.61 74.69 -152.16
CA GLU A 131 -11.69 75.50 -150.94
C GLU A 131 -12.83 75.04 -150.02
N GLU A 132 -13.97 74.63 -150.60
CA GLU A 132 -15.08 74.00 -149.89
C GLU A 132 -14.68 72.62 -149.33
N GLN A 133 -14.08 71.74 -150.14
CA GLN A 133 -13.56 70.44 -149.68
C GLN A 133 -12.49 70.58 -148.58
N ILE A 134 -11.58 71.56 -148.67
CA ILE A 134 -10.60 71.86 -147.61
C ILE A 134 -11.31 72.33 -146.34
N SER A 135 -12.38 73.13 -146.45
CA SER A 135 -13.17 73.62 -145.32
C SER A 135 -13.93 72.47 -144.64
N GLU A 136 -14.59 71.60 -145.42
CA GLU A 136 -15.26 70.40 -144.91
C GLU A 136 -14.27 69.44 -144.23
N LEU A 137 -13.14 69.14 -144.87
CA LEU A 137 -12.11 68.28 -144.29
C LEU A 137 -11.53 68.86 -143.00
N THR A 138 -11.34 70.19 -142.95
CA THR A 138 -10.89 70.87 -141.72
C THR A 138 -11.94 70.76 -140.62
N ALA A 139 -13.22 71.00 -140.91
CA ALA A 139 -14.31 70.85 -139.94
C ALA A 139 -14.46 69.40 -139.44
N ILE A 140 -14.29 68.40 -140.31
CA ILE A 140 -14.28 66.97 -139.97
C ILE A 140 -13.08 66.62 -139.08
N ILE A 141 -11.88 67.11 -139.40
CA ILE A 141 -10.66 66.88 -138.59
C ILE A 141 -10.80 67.53 -137.21
N GLU A 142 -11.28 68.77 -137.14
CA GLU A 142 -11.55 69.42 -135.86
C GLU A 142 -12.61 68.67 -135.04
N GLN A 143 -13.69 68.21 -135.68
CA GLN A 143 -14.75 67.48 -135.00
C GLN A 143 -14.24 66.14 -134.46
N MET A 144 -13.51 65.38 -135.28
CA MET A 144 -12.84 64.15 -134.85
C MET A 144 -11.86 64.40 -133.70
N ASN A 145 -11.13 65.53 -133.69
CA ASN A 145 -10.25 65.91 -132.57
C ASN A 145 -11.05 66.23 -131.29
N ARG A 146 -12.17 66.97 -131.39
CA ARG A 146 -13.07 67.25 -130.26
C ARG A 146 -13.67 65.96 -129.70
N ASP A 147 -14.14 65.07 -130.55
CA ASP A 147 -14.75 63.80 -130.16
C ASP A 147 -13.71 62.82 -129.58
N HIS A 148 -12.49 62.79 -130.12
CA HIS A 148 -11.39 62.02 -129.55
C HIS A 148 -11.00 62.51 -128.15
N GLN A 149 -10.84 63.83 -127.95
CA GLN A 149 -10.57 64.41 -126.63
C GLN A 149 -11.72 64.15 -125.64
N SER A 150 -12.97 64.23 -126.11
CA SER A 150 -14.17 63.91 -125.30
C SER A 150 -14.17 62.44 -124.87
N ALA A 151 -13.96 61.51 -125.80
CA ALA A 151 -13.89 60.08 -125.53
C ALA A 151 -12.71 59.71 -124.61
N GLN A 152 -11.53 60.31 -124.82
CA GLN A 152 -10.36 60.14 -123.97
C GLN A 152 -10.63 60.61 -122.53
N LYS A 153 -11.29 61.76 -122.37
CA LYS A 153 -11.67 62.30 -121.05
C LYS A 153 -12.73 61.45 -120.36
N LEU A 154 -13.74 60.96 -121.09
CA LEU A 154 -14.74 60.03 -120.58
C LEU A 154 -14.07 58.73 -120.09
N LEU A 155 -13.18 58.15 -120.91
CA LEU A 155 -12.43 56.95 -120.57
C LEU A 155 -11.54 57.16 -119.34
N SER A 156 -10.86 58.31 -119.21
CA SER A 156 -10.10 58.66 -118.00
C SER A 156 -11.00 58.68 -116.77
N ASN A 157 -12.10 59.42 -116.81
CA ASN A 157 -13.05 59.52 -115.69
C ASN A 157 -13.60 58.15 -115.26
N GLU A 158 -13.90 57.25 -116.21
CA GLU A 158 -14.36 55.88 -115.90
C GLU A 158 -13.23 55.01 -115.32
N MET A 159 -11.98 55.17 -115.77
CA MET A 159 -10.84 54.47 -115.15
C MET A 159 -10.57 54.99 -113.73
N ASP A 160 -10.67 56.31 -113.49
CA ASP A 160 -10.53 56.92 -112.17
C ASP A 160 -11.65 56.46 -111.23
N LEU A 161 -12.91 56.45 -111.70
CA LEU A 161 -14.05 55.91 -110.97
C LEU A 161 -13.87 54.42 -110.63
N ARG A 162 -13.40 53.62 -111.59
CA ARG A 162 -13.11 52.19 -111.39
C ARG A 162 -11.99 51.98 -110.38
N CYS A 163 -10.93 52.80 -110.40
CA CYS A 163 -9.84 52.77 -109.43
C CYS A 163 -10.32 53.15 -108.03
N ALA A 164 -11.12 54.22 -107.90
CA ALA A 164 -11.71 54.64 -106.62
C ALA A 164 -12.63 53.55 -106.04
N LYS A 165 -13.52 52.98 -106.86
CA LYS A 165 -14.42 51.88 -106.47
C LYS A 165 -13.68 50.60 -106.07
N MET A 166 -12.60 50.26 -106.77
CA MET A 166 -11.74 49.13 -106.43
C MET A 166 -11.02 49.36 -105.09
N LYS A 167 -10.44 50.55 -104.89
CA LYS A 167 -9.78 50.93 -103.63
C LYS A 167 -10.75 50.88 -102.45
N GLN A 168 -11.94 51.45 -102.59
CA GLN A 168 -12.99 51.39 -101.56
C GLN A 168 -13.42 49.95 -101.25
N ASN A 169 -13.47 49.06 -102.25
CA ASN A 169 -13.80 47.64 -102.04
C ASN A 169 -12.73 46.92 -101.20
N PHE A 170 -11.45 47.18 -101.47
CA PHE A 170 -10.35 46.68 -100.65
C PHE A 170 -10.35 47.26 -99.23
N GLU A 171 -10.61 48.56 -99.08
CA GLU A 171 -10.67 49.24 -97.77
C GLU A 171 -11.82 48.71 -96.91
N ASN A 172 -13.01 48.48 -97.48
CA ASN A 172 -14.14 47.88 -96.76
C ASN A 172 -13.86 46.42 -96.36
N LYS A 173 -13.39 45.56 -97.28
CA LYS A 173 -13.02 44.16 -96.95
C LYS A 173 -11.93 44.06 -95.88
N ASN A 174 -10.95 44.96 -95.92
CA ASN A 174 -9.89 45.05 -94.91
C ASN A 174 -10.39 45.60 -93.56
N ARG A 175 -11.54 46.28 -93.52
CA ARG A 175 -12.24 46.63 -92.27
C ARG A 175 -13.05 45.45 -91.75
N GLU A 176 -13.92 44.88 -92.59
CA GLU A 176 -14.75 43.71 -92.30
C GLU A 176 -13.93 42.53 -91.75
N LEU A 177 -12.77 42.23 -92.37
CA LEU A 177 -11.86 41.17 -91.92
C LEU A 177 -11.23 41.45 -90.54
N LYS A 178 -10.98 42.72 -90.21
CA LYS A 178 -10.43 43.10 -88.89
C LYS A 178 -11.50 43.08 -87.81
N GLU A 179 -12.69 43.59 -88.11
CA GLU A 179 -13.85 43.56 -87.22
C GLU A 179 -14.25 42.10 -86.92
N ALA A 180 -14.21 41.21 -87.92
CA ALA A 180 -14.42 39.77 -87.73
C ALA A 180 -13.33 39.13 -86.85
N HIS A 181 -12.05 39.36 -87.12
CA HIS A 181 -10.97 38.82 -86.26
C HIS A 181 -10.99 39.38 -84.84
N GLU A 182 -11.36 40.64 -84.64
CA GLU A 182 -11.52 41.22 -83.30
C GLU A 182 -12.69 40.56 -82.56
N ALA A 183 -13.82 40.32 -83.23
CA ALA A 183 -14.94 39.57 -82.67
C ALA A 183 -14.57 38.11 -82.33
N GLU A 184 -13.87 37.39 -83.22
CA GLU A 184 -13.37 36.03 -82.96
C GLU A 184 -12.44 35.99 -81.74
N LEU A 185 -11.51 36.95 -81.62
CA LEU A 185 -10.59 37.04 -80.49
C LEU A 185 -11.33 37.35 -79.18
N ILE A 186 -12.32 38.23 -79.20
CA ILE A 186 -13.16 38.55 -78.03
C ILE A 186 -14.01 37.34 -77.62
N GLU A 187 -14.61 36.62 -78.58
CA GLU A 187 -15.38 35.41 -78.28
C GLU A 187 -14.48 34.32 -77.68
N LEU A 188 -13.32 34.06 -78.31
CA LEU A 188 -12.34 33.07 -77.84
C LEU A 188 -11.81 33.41 -76.44
N GLU A 189 -11.48 34.68 -76.17
CA GLU A 189 -11.04 35.12 -74.84
C GLU A 189 -12.16 34.95 -73.79
N ASN A 190 -13.41 35.26 -74.14
CA ASN A 190 -14.57 35.04 -73.27
C ASN A 190 -14.84 33.55 -73.02
N ASN A 191 -14.72 32.70 -74.03
CA ASN A 191 -14.85 31.25 -73.92
C ASN A 191 -13.75 30.67 -73.00
N TYR A 192 -12.49 31.10 -73.14
CA TYR A 192 -11.42 30.72 -72.20
C TYR A 192 -11.67 31.26 -70.77
N LYS A 193 -12.14 32.50 -70.62
CA LYS A 193 -12.53 33.07 -69.31
C LYS A 193 -13.68 32.30 -68.66
N ALA A 194 -14.63 31.78 -69.44
CA ALA A 194 -15.74 30.97 -68.94
C ALA A 194 -15.27 29.57 -68.53
N ALA A 195 -14.52 28.87 -69.38
CA ALA A 195 -13.95 27.56 -69.09
C ALA A 195 -13.07 27.59 -67.82
N LEU A 196 -12.18 28.58 -67.71
CA LEU A 196 -11.31 28.75 -66.54
C LEU A 196 -12.08 29.05 -65.23
N LYS A 197 -13.28 29.65 -65.32
CA LYS A 197 -14.16 29.81 -64.15
C LYS A 197 -14.83 28.49 -63.77
N ALA A 198 -15.36 27.76 -64.76
CA ALA A 198 -16.01 26.47 -64.54
C ALA A 198 -15.03 25.44 -63.94
N GLU A 199 -13.82 25.32 -64.48
CA GLU A 199 -12.80 24.39 -63.99
C GLU A 199 -12.31 24.75 -62.58
N LYS A 200 -12.20 26.05 -62.25
CA LYS A 200 -11.91 26.50 -60.87
C LYS A 200 -13.01 26.13 -59.88
N LEU A 201 -14.27 26.25 -60.29
CA LEU A 201 -15.41 25.86 -59.45
C LEU A 201 -15.44 24.34 -59.22
N ALA A 202 -15.27 23.54 -60.28
CA ALA A 202 -15.22 22.08 -60.18
C ALA A 202 -14.02 21.60 -59.34
N ALA A 203 -12.86 22.24 -59.47
CA ALA A 203 -11.69 21.97 -58.63
C ALA A 203 -11.91 22.32 -57.15
N GLN A 204 -12.63 23.42 -56.85
CA GLN A 204 -13.00 23.78 -55.49
C GLN A 204 -14.04 22.83 -54.90
N GLU A 205 -15.09 22.48 -55.65
CA GLU A 205 -16.12 21.52 -55.23
C GLU A 205 -15.50 20.18 -54.85
N LYS A 206 -14.59 19.66 -55.69
CA LYS A 206 -13.83 18.45 -55.41
C LYS A 206 -12.93 18.58 -54.18
N LEU A 207 -12.33 19.75 -53.93
CA LEU A 207 -11.54 20.00 -52.71
C LEU A 207 -12.43 19.99 -51.46
N GLU A 208 -13.65 20.53 -51.55
CA GLU A 208 -14.64 20.49 -50.46
C GLU A 208 -15.19 19.08 -50.23
N GLU A 209 -15.35 18.26 -51.29
CA GLU A 209 -15.68 16.83 -51.21
C GLU A 209 -14.60 16.03 -50.48
N MET A 210 -13.35 16.09 -50.97
CA MET A 210 -12.19 15.45 -50.32
C MET A 210 -12.03 15.93 -48.86
N GLY A 211 -12.38 17.18 -48.55
CA GLY A 211 -12.40 17.73 -47.20
C GLY A 211 -13.47 17.10 -46.29
N LYS A 212 -14.66 16.77 -46.84
CA LYS A 212 -15.72 16.03 -46.15
C LYS A 212 -15.29 14.58 -45.90
N GLU A 213 -14.72 13.91 -46.89
CA GLU A 213 -14.19 12.54 -46.77
C GLU A 213 -13.08 12.45 -45.71
N TYR A 214 -12.08 13.35 -45.77
CA TYR A 214 -11.01 13.41 -44.77
C TYR A 214 -11.56 13.62 -43.35
N LYS A 215 -12.58 14.49 -43.19
CA LYS A 215 -13.25 14.71 -41.90
C LYS A 215 -14.00 13.46 -41.42
N TYR A 216 -14.70 12.76 -42.32
CA TYR A 216 -15.38 11.50 -42.01
C TYR A 216 -14.38 10.42 -41.56
N LEU A 217 -13.32 10.19 -42.34
CA LEU A 217 -12.28 9.20 -42.03
C LEU A 217 -11.56 9.54 -40.71
N LYS A 218 -11.27 10.81 -40.46
CA LYS A 218 -10.68 11.31 -39.21
C LYS A 218 -11.60 11.09 -37.99
N ASN A 219 -12.91 11.24 -38.16
CA ASN A 219 -13.89 10.91 -37.13
C ASN A 219 -13.95 9.39 -36.91
N MET A 220 -13.93 8.58 -37.97
CA MET A 220 -13.93 7.12 -37.86
C MET A 220 -12.68 6.60 -37.13
N PHE A 221 -11.50 7.15 -37.42
CA PHE A 221 -10.28 6.83 -36.66
C PHE A 221 -10.37 7.22 -35.18
N ARG A 222 -11.05 8.32 -34.83
CA ARG A 222 -11.34 8.64 -33.42
C ARG A 222 -12.27 7.61 -32.79
N MET A 223 -13.39 7.27 -33.43
CA MET A 223 -14.31 6.25 -32.92
C MET A 223 -13.61 4.91 -32.67
N TYR A 224 -12.69 4.49 -33.54
CA TYR A 224 -11.87 3.30 -33.31
C TYR A 224 -10.86 3.46 -32.16
N GLN A 225 -10.21 4.62 -32.03
CA GLN A 225 -9.31 4.89 -30.89
C GLN A 225 -10.08 4.86 -29.56
N ASP A 226 -11.18 5.61 -29.48
CA ASP A 226 -12.03 5.72 -28.30
C ASP A 226 -12.61 4.33 -27.93
N SER A 227 -13.09 3.56 -28.92
CA SER A 227 -13.57 2.18 -28.69
C SER A 227 -12.49 1.22 -28.20
N ILE A 228 -11.23 1.36 -28.64
CA ILE A 228 -10.11 0.55 -28.14
C ILE A 228 -9.72 0.97 -26.72
N TYR A 229 -9.78 2.27 -26.39
CA TYR A 229 -9.57 2.74 -25.02
C TYR A 229 -10.64 2.20 -24.07
N ASP A 230 -11.92 2.28 -24.45
CA ASP A 230 -13.04 1.78 -23.65
C ASP A 230 -12.96 0.25 -23.45
N GLU A 231 -12.65 -0.53 -24.50
CA GLU A 231 -12.48 -1.98 -24.39
C GLU A 231 -11.30 -2.35 -23.46
N MET A 232 -10.20 -1.61 -23.53
CA MET A 232 -9.03 -1.83 -22.68
C MET A 232 -9.27 -1.45 -21.22
N GLU A 233 -9.94 -0.32 -20.95
CA GLU A 233 -10.29 0.10 -19.59
C GLU A 233 -11.36 -0.81 -18.98
N GLU A 234 -12.32 -1.29 -19.76
CA GLU A 234 -13.32 -2.26 -19.29
C GLU A 234 -12.67 -3.62 -18.94
N LYS A 235 -11.75 -4.11 -19.78
CA LYS A 235 -10.93 -5.31 -19.47
C LYS A 235 -10.07 -5.12 -18.23
N TRP A 236 -9.42 -3.96 -18.09
CA TRP A 236 -8.58 -3.63 -16.94
C TRP A 236 -9.40 -3.55 -15.64
N SER A 237 -10.55 -2.88 -15.69
CA SER A 237 -11.51 -2.80 -14.59
C SER A 237 -12.07 -4.17 -14.20
N LYS A 238 -12.43 -5.03 -15.17
CA LYS A 238 -12.85 -6.43 -14.93
C LYS A 238 -11.75 -7.24 -14.25
N GLN A 239 -10.50 -7.14 -14.72
CA GLN A 239 -9.36 -7.86 -14.14
C GLN A 239 -9.04 -7.37 -12.72
N LYS A 240 -9.07 -6.07 -12.48
CA LYS A 240 -8.89 -5.47 -11.14
C LYS A 240 -9.98 -5.93 -10.16
N ALA A 241 -11.24 -5.88 -10.57
CA ALA A 241 -12.37 -6.34 -9.75
C ALA A 241 -12.36 -7.88 -9.53
N LYS A 242 -11.72 -8.65 -10.42
CA LYS A 242 -11.44 -10.07 -10.17
C LYS A 242 -10.37 -10.23 -9.09
N TRP A 243 -9.21 -9.58 -9.23
CA TRP A 243 -8.14 -9.66 -8.22
C TRP A 243 -8.60 -9.23 -6.82
N GLU A 244 -9.43 -8.19 -6.70
CA GLU A 244 -10.00 -7.75 -5.42
C GLU A 244 -10.91 -8.81 -4.78
N LYS A 245 -11.68 -9.56 -5.59
CA LYS A 245 -12.49 -10.69 -5.12
C LYS A 245 -11.63 -11.88 -4.72
N ASP A 246 -10.66 -12.26 -5.56
CA ASP A 246 -9.76 -13.39 -5.29
C ASP A 246 -8.92 -13.13 -4.01
N GLU A 247 -8.41 -11.91 -3.84
CA GLU A 247 -7.67 -11.47 -2.65
C GLU A 247 -8.56 -11.46 -1.39
N LYS A 248 -9.83 -11.01 -1.51
CA LYS A 248 -10.79 -11.08 -0.40
C LYS A 248 -11.11 -12.53 0.00
N LEU A 249 -11.29 -13.41 -0.97
CA LEU A 249 -11.58 -14.83 -0.74
C LEU A 249 -10.41 -15.55 -0.05
N GLU A 250 -9.16 -15.30 -0.47
CA GLU A 250 -7.99 -15.87 0.20
C GLU A 250 -7.79 -15.29 1.62
N ARG A 251 -8.07 -13.99 1.85
CA ARG A 251 -8.11 -13.44 3.22
C ARG A 251 -9.16 -14.14 4.09
N GLU A 252 -10.37 -14.32 3.59
CA GLU A 252 -11.47 -14.96 4.32
C GLU A 252 -11.17 -16.44 4.63
N LYS A 253 -10.58 -17.15 3.67
CA LYS A 253 -10.10 -18.53 3.79
C LYS A 253 -9.00 -18.68 4.85
N VAL A 254 -8.01 -17.78 4.88
CA VAL A 254 -6.96 -17.77 5.91
C VAL A 254 -7.54 -17.46 7.29
N LEU A 255 -8.42 -16.48 7.41
CA LEU A 255 -9.10 -16.17 8.68
C LEU A 255 -9.98 -17.33 9.17
N LEU A 256 -10.68 -18.02 8.25
CA LEU A 256 -11.48 -19.21 8.58
C LEU A 256 -10.60 -20.39 9.03
N GLN A 257 -9.41 -20.57 8.42
CA GLN A 257 -8.45 -21.57 8.88
C GLN A 257 -7.89 -21.24 10.27
N GLN A 258 -7.42 -20.00 10.49
CA GLN A 258 -6.96 -19.54 11.81
C GLN A 258 -8.05 -19.69 12.87
N LYS A 259 -9.31 -19.36 12.55
CA LYS A 259 -10.45 -19.58 13.45
C LYS A 259 -10.62 -21.06 13.81
N LYS A 260 -10.58 -21.97 12.83
CA LYS A 260 -10.67 -23.43 13.07
C LYS A 260 -9.53 -23.95 13.94
N GLU A 261 -8.30 -23.50 13.68
CA GLU A 261 -7.13 -23.88 14.47
C GLU A 261 -7.21 -23.38 15.92
N MET A 262 -7.66 -22.14 16.13
CA MET A 262 -7.87 -21.57 17.46
C MET A 262 -9.03 -22.25 18.21
N THR A 263 -10.16 -22.52 17.55
CA THR A 263 -11.27 -23.27 18.15
C THR A 263 -10.83 -24.67 18.57
N LYS A 264 -10.09 -25.39 17.71
CA LYS A 264 -9.57 -26.73 18.06
C LYS A 264 -8.59 -26.70 19.24
N LYS A 265 -7.69 -25.70 19.31
CA LYS A 265 -6.80 -25.52 20.46
C LYS A 265 -7.58 -25.31 21.75
N PHE A 266 -8.51 -24.36 21.76
CA PHE A 266 -9.37 -24.08 22.91
C PHE A 266 -10.21 -25.30 23.34
N GLU A 267 -10.71 -26.09 22.39
CA GLU A 267 -11.46 -27.32 22.66
C GLU A 267 -10.58 -28.39 23.32
N MET A 268 -9.36 -28.61 22.83
CA MET A 268 -8.39 -29.53 23.45
C MET A 268 -7.92 -29.05 24.82
N GLU A 269 -7.59 -27.76 24.97
CA GLU A 269 -7.19 -27.15 26.25
C GLU A 269 -8.33 -27.25 27.29
N SER A 270 -9.58 -27.05 26.87
CA SER A 270 -10.78 -27.18 27.71
C SER A 270 -11.03 -28.62 28.15
N GLU A 271 -10.86 -29.61 27.26
CA GLU A 271 -11.01 -31.03 27.62
C GLU A 271 -9.85 -31.52 28.51
N GLU A 272 -8.61 -31.06 28.27
CA GLU A 272 -7.47 -31.32 29.16
C GLU A 272 -7.67 -30.72 30.55
N GLU A 273 -8.16 -29.49 30.66
CA GLU A 273 -8.40 -28.85 31.96
C GLU A 273 -9.57 -29.49 32.70
N LYS A 274 -10.67 -29.79 31.99
CA LYS A 274 -11.80 -30.59 32.50
C LYS A 274 -11.34 -31.96 33.00
N LYS A 275 -10.40 -32.62 32.29
CA LYS A 275 -9.78 -33.87 32.71
C LYS A 275 -8.97 -33.69 33.99
N LYS A 276 -8.08 -32.69 34.09
CA LYS A 276 -7.31 -32.39 35.31
C LYS A 276 -8.23 -32.10 36.50
N ILE A 277 -9.30 -31.33 36.30
CA ILE A 277 -10.30 -31.04 37.32
C ILE A 277 -10.99 -32.33 37.77
N ASN A 278 -11.37 -33.22 36.86
CA ASN A 278 -11.97 -34.50 37.19
C ASN A 278 -11.00 -35.43 37.95
N GLU A 279 -9.75 -35.56 37.49
CA GLU A 279 -8.70 -36.36 38.14
C GLU A 279 -8.38 -35.83 39.56
N SER A 280 -8.28 -34.51 39.71
CA SER A 280 -8.11 -33.85 41.01
C SER A 280 -9.32 -34.06 41.93
N CYS A 281 -10.54 -33.95 41.40
CA CYS A 281 -11.78 -34.19 42.15
C CYS A 281 -11.87 -35.64 42.62
N SER A 282 -11.57 -36.62 41.76
CA SER A 282 -11.46 -38.03 42.14
C SER A 282 -10.40 -38.26 43.21
N ALA A 283 -9.20 -37.67 43.06
CA ALA A 283 -8.14 -37.81 44.07
C ALA A 283 -8.55 -37.23 45.44
N VAL A 284 -9.26 -36.08 45.48
CA VAL A 284 -9.81 -35.52 46.72
C VAL A 284 -10.89 -36.42 47.32
N PHE A 285 -11.76 -37.03 46.50
CA PHE A 285 -12.75 -37.98 47.00
C PHE A 285 -12.13 -39.27 47.57
N GLU A 286 -11.16 -39.87 46.89
CA GLU A 286 -10.45 -41.07 47.40
C GLU A 286 -9.67 -40.75 48.69
N ASN A 287 -8.98 -39.60 48.75
CA ASN A 287 -8.31 -39.14 49.97
C ASN A 287 -9.30 -38.97 51.13
N PHE A 288 -10.48 -38.40 50.90
CA PHE A 288 -11.52 -38.25 51.92
C PHE A 288 -12.11 -39.61 52.36
N ILE A 289 -12.25 -40.57 51.44
CA ILE A 289 -12.66 -41.95 51.77
C ILE A 289 -11.61 -42.61 52.66
N GLN A 290 -10.31 -42.48 52.32
CA GLN A 290 -9.21 -43.02 53.10
C GLN A 290 -9.13 -42.36 54.50
N GLU A 291 -9.13 -41.03 54.59
CA GLU A 291 -9.10 -40.29 55.85
C GLU A 291 -10.27 -40.70 56.77
N LYS A 292 -11.48 -40.83 56.20
CA LYS A 292 -12.67 -41.32 56.91
C LYS A 292 -12.48 -42.75 57.42
N GLU A 293 -11.88 -43.65 56.64
CA GLU A 293 -11.65 -45.05 57.04
C GLU A 293 -10.53 -45.17 58.10
N GLU A 294 -9.50 -44.34 58.02
CA GLU A 294 -8.45 -44.22 59.05
C GLU A 294 -9.00 -43.66 60.36
N LEU A 295 -9.82 -42.62 60.32
CA LEU A 295 -10.54 -42.09 61.48
C LEU A 295 -11.50 -43.13 62.10
N LEU A 296 -12.16 -43.96 61.29
CA LEU A 296 -13.01 -45.04 61.77
C LEU A 296 -12.19 -46.10 62.54
N LYS A 297 -11.07 -46.55 61.97
CA LYS A 297 -10.14 -47.52 62.60
C LYS A 297 -9.54 -46.97 63.89
N GLN A 298 -9.21 -45.68 63.92
CA GLN A 298 -8.72 -45.00 65.12
C GLN A 298 -9.80 -44.98 66.21
N HIS A 299 -11.04 -44.60 65.86
CA HIS A 299 -12.18 -44.60 66.79
C HIS A 299 -12.49 -46.01 67.35
N GLU A 300 -12.40 -47.06 66.54
CA GLU A 300 -12.54 -48.46 66.99
C GLU A 300 -11.42 -48.85 67.97
N SER A 301 -10.17 -48.50 67.67
CA SER A 301 -9.02 -48.71 68.56
C SER A 301 -9.18 -47.98 69.90
N ASP A 302 -9.56 -46.71 69.86
CA ASP A 302 -9.78 -45.88 71.06
C ASP A 302 -10.96 -46.40 71.89
N THR A 303 -12.02 -46.89 71.24
CA THR A 303 -13.15 -47.54 71.92
C THR A 303 -12.69 -48.80 72.68
N LEU A 304 -11.87 -49.65 72.05
CA LEU A 304 -11.31 -50.84 72.70
C LEU A 304 -10.32 -50.48 73.83
N GLN A 305 -9.56 -49.38 73.70
CA GLN A 305 -8.69 -48.88 74.75
C GLN A 305 -9.50 -48.33 75.94
N LEU A 306 -10.58 -47.59 75.69
CA LEU A 306 -11.50 -47.11 76.71
C LEU A 306 -12.22 -48.25 77.45
N GLU A 307 -12.58 -49.33 76.74
CA GLU A 307 -13.16 -50.52 77.38
C GLU A 307 -12.15 -51.25 78.28
N LYS A 308 -10.90 -51.41 77.83
CA LYS A 308 -9.80 -51.93 78.66
C LYS A 308 -9.60 -51.08 79.91
N LEU A 309 -9.46 -49.76 79.76
CA LEU A 309 -9.30 -48.82 80.88
C LEU A 309 -10.48 -48.86 81.85
N ARG A 310 -11.72 -49.02 81.35
CA ARG A 310 -12.91 -49.20 82.19
C ARG A 310 -12.80 -50.45 83.06
N LYS A 311 -12.44 -51.59 82.46
CA LYS A 311 -12.21 -52.86 83.19
C LYS A 311 -11.06 -52.77 84.19
N THR A 312 -9.97 -52.08 83.85
CA THR A 312 -8.86 -51.86 84.81
C THR A 312 -9.29 -50.94 85.96
N LYS A 313 -10.09 -49.90 85.69
CA LYS A 313 -10.68 -49.04 86.74
C LYS A 313 -11.58 -49.84 87.68
N GLU A 314 -12.45 -50.68 87.11
CA GLU A 314 -13.39 -51.53 87.86
C GLU A 314 -12.64 -52.48 88.82
N VAL A 315 -11.61 -53.18 88.35
CA VAL A 315 -10.73 -54.00 89.21
C VAL A 315 -10.02 -53.18 90.30
N ILE A 316 -9.53 -51.98 89.99
CA ILE A 316 -8.89 -51.10 90.99
C ILE A 316 -9.91 -50.59 92.02
N GLU A 317 -11.17 -50.37 91.63
CA GLU A 317 -12.24 -50.00 92.56
C GLU A 317 -12.69 -51.17 93.44
N GLU A 318 -12.66 -52.40 92.93
CA GLU A 318 -12.86 -53.63 93.73
C GLU A 318 -11.68 -53.86 94.71
N GLU A 319 -10.43 -53.74 94.26
CA GLU A 319 -9.24 -53.84 95.11
C GLU A 319 -9.24 -52.76 96.21
N LEU A 320 -9.65 -51.53 95.89
CA LEU A 320 -9.77 -50.44 96.85
C LEU A 320 -10.88 -50.69 97.88
N GLN A 321 -12.02 -51.25 97.48
CA GLN A 321 -13.09 -51.66 98.40
C GLN A 321 -12.63 -52.81 99.31
N MET A 322 -11.92 -53.81 98.77
CA MET A 322 -11.33 -54.89 99.56
C MET A 322 -10.29 -54.38 100.56
N GLN A 323 -9.42 -53.44 100.16
CA GLN A 323 -8.46 -52.80 101.07
C GLN A 323 -9.18 -51.99 102.16
N ALA A 324 -10.24 -51.25 101.81
CA ALA A 324 -11.04 -50.51 102.78
C ALA A 324 -11.69 -51.44 103.82
N PHE A 325 -12.28 -52.57 103.37
CA PHE A 325 -12.87 -53.57 104.25
C PHE A 325 -11.84 -54.26 105.16
N ILE A 326 -10.65 -54.59 104.64
CA ILE A 326 -9.54 -55.12 105.44
C ILE A 326 -9.11 -54.10 106.50
N LEU A 327 -8.97 -52.82 106.13
CA LEU A 327 -8.54 -51.75 107.02
C LEU A 327 -9.60 -51.43 108.10
N GLU A 328 -10.89 -51.49 107.76
CA GLU A 328 -11.99 -51.44 108.72
C GLU A 328 -11.95 -52.63 109.69
N SER A 329 -11.72 -53.85 109.20
CA SER A 329 -11.58 -55.05 110.05
C SER A 329 -10.36 -54.98 110.98
N LEU A 330 -9.26 -54.38 110.54
CA LEU A 330 -8.10 -54.13 111.39
C LEU A 330 -8.41 -53.07 112.46
N ASN A 331 -9.15 -52.02 112.12
CA ASN A 331 -9.54 -50.98 113.07
C ASN A 331 -10.52 -51.49 114.13
N THR A 332 -11.49 -52.36 113.77
CA THR A 332 -12.39 -52.98 114.76
C THR A 332 -11.66 -53.96 115.68
N ASN A 333 -10.72 -54.76 115.15
CA ASN A 333 -9.84 -55.62 115.96
C ASN A 333 -8.92 -54.81 116.90
N LEU A 334 -8.40 -53.66 116.44
CA LEU A 334 -7.61 -52.75 117.27
C LEU A 334 -8.44 -52.15 118.40
N HIS A 335 -9.67 -51.70 118.12
CA HIS A 335 -10.58 -51.22 119.16
C HIS A 335 -10.97 -52.32 120.16
N TYR A 336 -11.21 -53.56 119.70
CA TYR A 336 -11.51 -54.70 120.56
C TYR A 336 -10.32 -55.02 121.50
N THR A 337 -9.11 -55.17 120.95
CA THR A 337 -7.91 -55.47 121.75
C THR A 337 -7.53 -54.32 122.70
N GLN A 338 -7.77 -53.06 122.32
CA GLN A 338 -7.58 -51.91 123.20
C GLN A 338 -8.60 -51.87 124.35
N LEU A 339 -9.84 -52.32 124.13
CA LEU A 339 -10.85 -52.49 125.18
C LEU A 339 -10.50 -53.65 126.13
N GLU A 340 -9.99 -54.76 125.61
CA GLU A 340 -9.56 -55.91 126.41
C GLU A 340 -8.31 -55.59 127.24
N LEU A 341 -7.38 -54.78 126.71
CA LEU A 341 -6.25 -54.22 127.45
C LEU A 341 -6.69 -53.23 128.55
N GLN A 342 -7.71 -52.41 128.31
CA GLN A 342 -8.32 -51.56 129.36
C GLN A 342 -8.90 -52.42 130.50
N LYS A 343 -9.58 -53.52 130.16
CA LYS A 343 -10.14 -54.48 131.12
C LYS A 343 -9.05 -55.15 131.96
N GLU A 344 -7.96 -55.63 131.34
CA GLU A 344 -6.84 -56.22 132.11
C GLU A 344 -6.04 -55.17 132.92
N LYS A 345 -5.97 -53.93 132.46
CA LYS A 345 -5.40 -52.84 133.27
C LYS A 345 -6.23 -52.60 134.54
N ALA A 346 -7.56 -52.80 134.49
CA ALA A 346 -8.44 -52.65 135.64
C ALA A 346 -8.35 -53.85 136.63
N THR A 347 -8.23 -55.09 136.15
CA THR A 347 -7.99 -56.27 137.01
C THR A 347 -6.64 -56.18 137.72
N VAL A 348 -5.56 -55.83 137.01
CA VAL A 348 -4.23 -55.62 137.60
C VAL A 348 -4.26 -54.49 138.63
N GLY A 349 -4.87 -53.35 138.33
CA GLY A 349 -5.00 -52.24 139.29
C GLY A 349 -5.84 -52.57 140.54
N ASN A 350 -6.76 -53.54 140.46
CA ASN A 350 -7.49 -54.06 141.61
C ASN A 350 -6.65 -55.05 142.45
N LEU A 351 -5.84 -55.88 141.80
CA LEU A 351 -4.87 -56.75 142.49
C LEU A 351 -3.79 -55.93 143.22
N GLU A 352 -3.27 -54.87 142.60
CA GLU A 352 -2.30 -53.96 143.20
C GLU A 352 -2.83 -53.31 144.48
N LYS A 353 -4.06 -52.76 144.45
CA LYS A 353 -4.73 -52.24 145.66
C LYS A 353 -4.93 -53.31 146.73
N THR A 354 -5.25 -54.54 146.33
CA THR A 354 -5.44 -55.66 147.26
C THR A 354 -4.13 -56.02 147.97
N LEU A 355 -3.01 -56.01 147.25
CA LEU A 355 -1.68 -56.23 147.80
C LEU A 355 -1.24 -55.10 148.73
N GLN A 356 -1.42 -53.82 148.34
CA GLN A 356 -1.15 -52.67 149.22
C GLN A 356 -1.95 -52.75 150.53
N THR A 357 -3.23 -53.12 150.45
CA THR A 357 -4.09 -53.31 151.64
C THR A 357 -3.56 -54.42 152.55
N LYS A 358 -3.12 -55.55 151.98
CA LYS A 358 -2.54 -56.67 152.76
C LYS A 358 -1.18 -56.35 153.36
N LEU A 359 -0.40 -55.47 152.72
CA LEU A 359 0.88 -55.02 153.23
C LEU A 359 0.69 -54.11 154.46
N ALA A 360 -0.25 -53.16 154.39
CA ALA A 360 -0.61 -52.31 155.54
C ALA A 360 -1.19 -53.10 156.73
N GLU A 361 -2.02 -54.13 156.48
CA GLU A 361 -2.47 -55.07 157.54
C GLU A 361 -1.31 -55.80 158.24
N ALA A 362 -0.21 -56.06 157.53
CA ALA A 362 0.96 -56.75 158.08
C ALA A 362 1.86 -55.78 158.88
N GLU A 363 2.11 -54.57 158.36
CA GLU A 363 2.89 -53.54 159.05
C GLU A 363 2.29 -53.20 160.43
N GLU A 364 0.99 -52.95 160.49
CA GLU A 364 0.36 -52.55 161.77
C GLU A 364 0.32 -53.70 162.79
N LYS A 365 0.29 -54.96 162.34
CA LYS A 365 0.50 -56.14 163.21
C LYS A 365 1.91 -56.20 163.80
N TYR A 366 2.93 -55.98 162.99
CA TYR A 366 4.32 -55.98 163.48
C TYR A 366 4.56 -54.82 164.45
N LYS A 367 4.03 -53.63 164.14
CA LYS A 367 4.06 -52.44 165.00
C LYS A 367 3.41 -52.67 166.37
N TYR A 368 2.23 -53.30 166.40
CA TYR A 368 1.56 -53.71 167.64
C TYR A 368 2.39 -54.72 168.45
N THR A 369 3.03 -55.69 167.78
CA THR A 369 3.93 -56.66 168.42
C THR A 369 5.17 -55.99 169.03
N ILE A 370 5.76 -55.02 168.32
CA ILE A 370 6.92 -54.25 168.79
C ILE A 370 6.57 -53.43 170.05
N GLN A 371 5.36 -52.86 170.10
CA GLN A 371 4.91 -52.09 171.25
C GLN A 371 4.85 -52.95 172.53
N ILE A 372 4.24 -54.14 172.47
CA ILE A 372 4.17 -55.07 173.61
C ILE A 372 5.56 -55.42 174.15
N LEU A 373 6.49 -55.81 173.25
CA LEU A 373 7.86 -56.15 173.62
C LEU A 373 8.64 -54.96 174.23
N THR A 374 8.26 -53.73 173.88
CA THR A 374 8.85 -52.51 174.46
C THR A 374 8.37 -52.29 175.90
N GLU A 375 7.08 -52.51 176.17
CA GLU A 375 6.49 -52.37 177.51
C GLU A 375 7.06 -53.43 178.48
N GLU A 376 7.21 -54.69 178.04
CA GLU A 376 7.87 -55.75 178.83
C GLU A 376 9.33 -55.39 179.17
N ASN A 377 10.06 -54.78 178.24
CA ASN A 377 11.46 -54.39 178.44
C ASN A 377 11.63 -53.29 179.51
N ILE A 378 10.66 -52.36 179.59
CA ILE A 378 10.65 -51.29 180.59
C ILE A 378 10.39 -51.87 181.99
N TYR A 379 9.41 -52.77 182.11
CA TYR A 379 9.08 -53.45 183.37
C TYR A 379 10.26 -54.26 183.93
N LEU A 380 10.98 -54.98 183.06
CA LEU A 380 12.20 -55.72 183.44
C LEU A 380 13.31 -54.79 183.95
N LYS A 381 13.50 -53.62 183.34
CA LYS A 381 14.53 -52.64 183.76
C LYS A 381 14.23 -52.05 185.14
N GLN A 382 12.99 -51.62 185.40
CA GLN A 382 12.60 -51.09 186.72
C GLN A 382 12.85 -52.10 187.84
N LYS A 383 12.52 -53.38 187.60
CA LYS A 383 12.67 -54.48 188.57
C LYS A 383 14.13 -54.80 188.95
N ILE A 384 15.10 -54.39 188.12
CA ILE A 384 16.54 -54.54 188.41
C ILE A 384 17.05 -53.38 189.26
N MET A 385 16.60 -52.14 188.98
CA MET A 385 17.03 -50.95 189.71
C MET A 385 16.69 -51.04 191.21
N SER A 386 15.43 -51.36 191.53
CA SER A 386 14.90 -51.38 192.90
C SER A 386 15.43 -52.53 193.78
N LYS A 387 16.46 -53.25 193.35
CA LYS A 387 17.08 -54.36 194.10
C LYS A 387 18.56 -54.15 194.43
N ASN A 388 19.14 -53.02 194.00
CA ASN A 388 20.55 -52.68 194.23
C ASN A 388 20.76 -51.65 195.37
N GLU A 389 19.70 -51.02 195.88
CA GLU A 389 19.79 -49.92 196.87
C GLU A 389 19.93 -50.39 198.34
N GLU A 390 19.99 -51.69 198.60
CA GLU A 390 20.12 -52.25 199.97
C GLU A 390 21.58 -52.37 200.45
N ILE A 391 22.57 -52.00 199.63
CA ILE A 391 24.00 -52.32 199.86
C ILE A 391 24.92 -51.09 199.64
N TYR A 392 25.38 -50.53 200.78
CA TYR A 392 26.50 -49.59 200.98
C TYR A 392 26.31 -48.09 200.66
N GLU A 393 26.82 -47.27 201.60
CA GLU A 393 26.91 -45.81 201.54
C GLU A 393 28.34 -45.35 201.88
N GLY A 394 28.87 -44.37 201.14
CA GLY A 394 30.00 -43.52 201.57
C GLY A 394 31.45 -44.02 201.41
N CYS A 395 32.05 -43.84 200.22
CA CYS A 395 33.46 -43.41 199.94
C CYS A 395 33.80 -43.67 198.45
N SER A 396 33.86 -42.68 197.56
CA SER A 396 34.92 -41.64 197.42
C SER A 396 36.26 -42.15 196.86
N GLY A 397 36.33 -42.28 195.53
CA GLY A 397 37.57 -42.50 194.77
C GLY A 397 37.53 -41.72 193.45
N ARG A 398 38.38 -40.70 193.28
CA ARG A 398 38.28 -39.69 192.21
C ARG A 398 39.11 -40.05 190.96
N LEU A 399 38.46 -40.06 189.80
CA LEU A 399 38.98 -39.52 188.54
C LEU A 399 37.92 -38.62 187.86
N ALA A 400 38.31 -37.79 186.90
CA ALA A 400 37.54 -36.62 186.43
C ALA A 400 37.68 -36.40 184.89
N PRO A 401 37.19 -35.28 184.26
CA PRO A 401 35.97 -35.31 183.45
C PRO A 401 36.17 -34.70 182.01
N VAL A 402 35.27 -33.82 181.53
CA VAL A 402 35.24 -33.05 180.22
C VAL A 402 34.48 -33.81 179.09
N THR A 403 33.16 -33.64 178.85
CA THR A 403 32.36 -32.55 178.16
C THR A 403 32.57 -32.48 176.62
N VAL A 404 31.64 -32.13 175.69
CA VAL A 404 30.20 -31.69 175.60
C VAL A 404 29.74 -31.93 174.12
N SER A 405 28.51 -31.79 173.57
CA SER A 405 27.17 -31.22 173.89
C SER A 405 26.06 -32.32 173.89
N LYS A 406 24.73 -32.14 173.90
CA LYS A 406 23.72 -31.04 173.84
C LYS A 406 23.19 -30.54 172.46
N ASP A 407 21.89 -30.83 172.23
CA ASP A 407 20.73 -30.23 171.51
C ASP A 407 20.81 -29.48 170.13
N ASP A 408 19.74 -29.72 169.35
CA ASP A 408 19.05 -28.92 168.30
C ASP A 408 19.78 -28.19 167.14
N SER A 409 19.46 -28.57 165.89
CA SER A 409 18.90 -27.64 164.85
C SER A 409 18.63 -28.29 163.46
N ASP A 410 17.41 -28.10 162.94
CA ASP A 410 17.01 -27.75 161.56
C ASP A 410 17.46 -28.47 160.25
N THR A 411 16.62 -28.22 159.23
CA THR A 411 16.56 -28.70 157.84
C THR A 411 17.55 -28.09 156.85
N VAL A 412 17.77 -28.71 155.67
CA VAL A 412 17.49 -28.14 154.31
C VAL A 412 17.88 -29.11 153.14
N GLU A 413 17.36 -28.80 151.95
CA GLU A 413 17.46 -29.40 150.59
C GLU A 413 18.91 -29.42 149.98
N ASP A 414 19.22 -29.70 148.70
CA ASP A 414 18.48 -29.89 147.42
C ASP A 414 19.30 -30.74 146.41
N GLY A 415 18.71 -31.08 145.24
CA GLY A 415 19.42 -31.46 144.00
C GLY A 415 19.04 -32.83 143.42
N ASN A 416 17.90 -33.09 142.74
CA ASN A 416 16.93 -32.26 142.00
C ASN A 416 17.29 -31.93 140.54
N LYS A 417 16.73 -32.72 139.61
CA LYS A 417 16.27 -32.40 138.23
C LYS A 417 15.64 -33.69 137.64
N LYS A 418 14.33 -33.85 137.39
CA LYS A 418 13.23 -32.93 136.97
C LYS A 418 13.38 -32.51 135.50
N GLY A 419 12.34 -32.76 134.68
CA GLY A 419 12.35 -32.52 133.23
C GLY A 419 11.13 -33.08 132.48
N GLN A 420 9.94 -32.60 132.80
CA GLN A 420 8.65 -33.10 132.31
C GLN A 420 8.17 -32.38 131.03
N GLU A 421 7.38 -33.10 130.22
CA GLU A 421 6.21 -32.62 129.46
C GLU A 421 6.27 -31.97 128.04
N SER A 422 5.30 -32.45 127.23
CA SER A 422 4.33 -31.67 126.43
C SER A 422 4.55 -31.31 124.93
N GLN A 423 3.55 -31.74 124.15
CA GLN A 423 2.85 -31.05 123.05
C GLN A 423 3.36 -31.00 121.58
N THR A 424 2.83 -31.97 120.81
CA THR A 424 2.04 -31.78 119.57
C THR A 424 2.65 -31.41 118.20
N LYS A 425 1.89 -31.84 117.16
CA LYS A 425 1.74 -31.28 115.79
C LYS A 425 2.73 -31.70 114.67
N SER A 426 2.30 -32.79 114.00
CA SER A 426 1.86 -32.81 112.59
C SER A 426 2.87 -32.81 111.43
N CYS A 427 2.37 -33.33 110.29
CA CYS A 427 2.89 -33.25 108.92
C CYS A 427 4.09 -34.13 108.56
N SER A 428 3.78 -35.30 107.97
CA SER A 428 4.48 -35.84 106.79
C SER A 428 4.56 -34.76 105.69
N PRO A 429 5.56 -34.80 104.77
CA PRO A 429 5.44 -35.73 103.65
C PRO A 429 6.76 -36.29 103.08
N GLY A 430 6.65 -37.34 102.25
CA GLY A 430 7.20 -37.23 100.90
C GLY A 430 8.37 -38.15 100.47
N LEU A 431 8.02 -39.07 99.56
CA LEU A 431 8.65 -39.27 98.24
C LEU A 431 10.06 -39.90 98.09
N LYS A 432 10.01 -41.16 97.64
CA LYS A 432 10.67 -41.74 96.44
C LYS A 432 12.20 -41.87 96.36
N MET A 433 12.59 -43.13 96.20
CA MET A 433 13.81 -43.61 95.52
C MET A 433 13.66 -43.60 93.98
N VAL A 434 14.80 -43.43 93.28
CA VAL A 434 15.14 -43.93 91.91
C VAL A 434 14.35 -43.38 90.69
N GLY A 435 15.06 -43.13 89.57
CA GLY A 435 14.46 -43.20 88.22
C GLY A 435 14.91 -42.15 87.17
N THR A 436 16.15 -42.21 86.69
CA THR A 436 16.55 -41.68 85.36
C THR A 436 16.32 -42.74 84.27
N PRO A 437 16.39 -42.43 82.96
CA PRO A 437 16.12 -41.16 82.23
C PRO A 437 15.15 -41.38 81.04
N PHE A 438 14.84 -40.36 80.23
CA PHE A 438 14.55 -40.52 78.79
C PHE A 438 14.67 -39.21 78.00
N LEU A 439 14.95 -39.35 76.69
CA LEU A 439 15.14 -38.32 75.65
C LEU A 439 16.42 -37.46 75.80
#